data_AF-A0A8T6TUD3-F1
#
_entry.id   AF-A0A8T6TUD3-F1
#
_cell.length_a   1.000
_cell.length_b   1.000
_cell.length_c   1.000
_cell.angle_alpha   90.00
_cell.angle_beta   90.00
_cell.angle_gamma   90.00
#
_symmetry.space_group_name_H-M   'P 1'
#
loop_
_entity.id
_entity.type
_entity.pdbx_description
1 polymer ?
#
loop_
_entity_poly.entity_id
_entity_poly.type
_entity_poly.pdbx_seq_one_letter_code
_entity_poly.pdbx_strand_id
1 'polypeptide(L)'
;MPREIRFGTDGWRGVFGDDFTFENVGRVAQALADFLRSPQRRDLEIYREWGVEYRPPEHGVIVGYDTRFMSREFATFLGRVIRSNDIPVWIADEPVPTPALSYAVVERGAACGVMITSSHNPYQYSGIKLKPEFGGSAPPQFTAVVEQFLSYEFQLQADEED
;
A
#
# COMPACT_ATOMS: atom_id res chain seq x y z
N MET A 1 5.77 13.40 18.83
CA MET A 1 4.51 13.24 18.07
C MET A 1 4.87 12.55 16.78
N PRO A 2 4.28 11.39 16.43
CA PRO A 2 4.49 10.82 15.10
C PRO A 2 4.05 11.85 14.05
N ARG A 3 4.90 12.11 13.07
CA ARG A 3 4.57 13.06 11.99
C ARG A 3 3.43 12.51 11.14
N GLU A 4 2.62 13.42 10.63
CA GLU A 4 1.37 13.12 9.92
C GLU A 4 1.67 12.45 8.57
N ILE A 5 1.07 11.28 8.33
CA ILE A 5 1.09 10.60 7.04
C ILE A 5 0.04 11.29 6.16
N ARG A 6 0.47 11.85 5.02
CA ARG A 6 -0.43 12.47 4.03
C ARG A 6 -0.16 11.90 2.65
N PHE A 7 -1.22 11.41 2.00
CA PHE A 7 -1.15 10.95 0.63
C PHE A 7 -1.20 12.14 -0.34
N GLY A 8 -0.16 12.28 -1.14
CA GLY A 8 -0.14 13.18 -2.29
C GLY A 8 -0.84 12.57 -3.51
N THR A 9 -0.67 13.22 -4.66
CA THR A 9 -1.26 12.80 -5.95
C THR A 9 -0.85 11.40 -6.43
N ASP A 10 0.27 10.86 -5.94
CA ASP A 10 0.78 9.55 -6.35
C ASP A 10 1.41 8.84 -5.14
N GLY A 11 0.65 8.76 -4.05
CA GLY A 11 1.05 8.06 -2.83
C GLY A 11 1.58 8.95 -1.71
N TRP A 12 2.01 8.32 -0.62
CA TRP A 12 2.72 8.97 0.48
C TRP A 12 4.23 8.91 0.26
N ARG A 13 4.96 9.96 0.64
CA ARG A 13 6.43 10.03 0.59
C ARG A 13 6.96 10.53 1.93
N GLY A 14 8.12 10.00 2.33
CA GLY A 14 8.78 10.38 3.57
C GLY A 14 10.29 10.20 3.49
N VAL A 15 11.03 10.88 4.37
CA VAL A 15 12.47 10.68 4.53
C VAL A 15 12.73 9.47 5.43
N PHE A 16 13.67 8.60 5.06
CA PHE A 16 14.05 7.44 5.89
C PHE A 16 14.44 7.86 7.31
N GLY A 17 13.96 7.11 8.30
CA GLY A 17 14.30 7.33 9.71
C GLY A 17 13.68 8.60 10.33
N ASP A 18 13.01 9.43 9.53
CA ASP A 18 12.23 10.58 10.00
C ASP A 18 10.73 10.25 9.84
N ASP A 19 10.18 10.45 8.63
CA ASP A 19 8.77 10.14 8.36
C ASP A 19 8.59 8.69 7.91
N PHE A 20 9.53 8.15 7.12
CA PHE A 20 9.44 6.82 6.54
C PHE A 20 10.10 5.79 7.48
N THR A 21 9.32 5.32 8.44
CA THR A 21 9.69 4.35 9.48
C THR A 21 8.84 3.09 9.38
N PHE A 22 9.27 1.98 10.00
CA PHE A 22 8.46 0.76 10.07
C PHE A 22 7.09 1.02 10.72
N GLU A 23 7.04 1.81 11.79
CA GLU A 23 5.79 2.20 12.45
C GLU A 23 4.81 2.86 11.46
N ASN A 24 5.26 3.86 10.71
CA ASN A 24 4.39 4.56 9.76
C ASN A 24 4.03 3.69 8.54
N VAL A 25 4.94 2.84 8.07
CA VAL A 25 4.63 1.84 7.03
C VAL A 25 3.57 0.86 7.53
N GLY A 26 3.62 0.45 8.80
CA GLY A 26 2.63 -0.42 9.43
C GLY A 26 1.27 0.25 9.56
N ARG A 27 1.24 1.53 9.93
CA ARG A 27 0.00 2.35 9.93
C ARG A 27 -0.64 2.40 8.56
N VAL A 28 0.14 2.64 7.50
CA VAL A 28 -0.37 2.63 6.12
C VAL A 28 -0.86 1.24 5.72
N ALA A 29 -0.13 0.19 6.09
CA ALA A 29 -0.51 -1.19 5.80
C ALA A 29 -1.84 -1.57 6.46
N GLN A 30 -2.02 -1.22 7.75
CA GLN A 30 -3.26 -1.46 8.48
C GLN A 30 -4.42 -0.64 7.90
N ALA A 31 -4.20 0.65 7.63
CA ALA A 31 -5.22 1.50 7.01
C ALA A 31 -5.65 0.98 5.63
N LEU A 32 -4.72 0.42 4.84
CA LEU A 32 -5.05 -0.23 3.59
C LEU A 32 -5.88 -1.51 3.80
N ALA A 33 -5.54 -2.34 4.80
CA ALA A 33 -6.30 -3.55 5.10
C ALA A 33 -7.75 -3.21 5.52
N ASP A 34 -7.92 -2.22 6.39
CA ASP A 34 -9.22 -1.74 6.85
C ASP A 34 -10.03 -1.16 5.68
N PHE A 35 -9.39 -0.36 4.82
CA PHE A 35 -9.99 0.16 3.59
C PHE A 35 -10.44 -0.95 2.64
N LEU A 36 -9.64 -2.00 2.45
CA LEU A 36 -10.01 -3.09 1.54
C LEU A 36 -11.26 -3.83 2.04
N ARG A 37 -11.38 -4.03 3.37
CA ARG A 37 -12.52 -4.67 4.05
C ARG A 37 -13.75 -3.77 4.20
N SER A 38 -13.56 -2.46 4.09
CA SER A 38 -14.63 -1.47 4.25
C SER A 38 -15.73 -1.62 3.20
N PRO A 39 -17.01 -1.70 3.60
CA PRO A 39 -18.13 -1.64 2.66
C PRO A 39 -18.18 -0.35 1.84
N GLN A 40 -17.74 0.77 2.43
CA GLN A 40 -17.71 2.10 1.80
C GLN A 40 -16.80 2.15 0.57
N ARG A 41 -15.81 1.25 0.47
CA ARG A 41 -14.97 1.13 -0.72
C ARG A 41 -15.80 0.91 -1.98
N ARG A 42 -16.87 0.11 -1.93
CA ARG A 42 -17.73 -0.18 -3.10
C ARG A 42 -18.44 1.06 -3.64
N ASP A 43 -18.58 2.09 -2.83
CA ASP A 43 -19.27 3.32 -3.20
C ASP A 43 -18.36 4.34 -3.91
N LEU A 44 -17.06 4.05 -4.05
CA LEU A 44 -16.14 4.95 -4.75
C LEU A 44 -16.49 5.11 -6.24
N GLU A 45 -16.23 6.31 -6.74
CA GLU A 45 -16.42 6.71 -8.15
C GLU A 45 -15.77 5.73 -9.15
N ILE A 46 -14.60 5.17 -8.79
CA ILE A 46 -13.93 4.20 -9.66
C ILE A 46 -14.80 2.97 -9.96
N TYR A 47 -15.65 2.55 -9.02
CA TYR A 47 -16.57 1.43 -9.20
C TYR A 47 -17.92 1.87 -9.76
N ARG A 48 -18.43 3.03 -9.32
CA ARG A 48 -19.78 3.49 -9.67
C ARG A 48 -19.87 4.19 -11.03
N GLU A 49 -18.83 4.93 -11.42
CA GLU A 49 -18.84 5.81 -12.59
C GLU A 49 -17.82 5.37 -13.65
N TRP A 50 -16.61 4.98 -13.24
CA TRP A 50 -15.57 4.59 -14.20
C TRP A 50 -15.71 3.13 -14.69
N GLY A 51 -16.60 2.35 -14.06
CA GLY A 51 -16.89 0.97 -14.44
C GLY A 51 -15.77 -0.02 -14.13
N VAL A 52 -14.86 0.31 -13.20
CA VAL A 52 -13.84 -0.64 -12.73
C VAL A 52 -14.54 -1.78 -12.00
N GLU A 53 -14.20 -3.02 -12.35
CA GLU A 53 -14.71 -4.20 -11.66
C GLU A 53 -14.22 -4.21 -10.20
N TYR A 54 -15.17 -4.26 -9.26
CA TYR A 54 -14.84 -4.35 -7.83
C TYR A 54 -14.26 -5.73 -7.50
N ARG A 55 -13.08 -5.75 -6.85
CA ARG A 55 -12.45 -6.98 -6.39
C ARG A 55 -12.36 -7.01 -4.86
N PRO A 56 -12.96 -8.01 -4.20
CA PRO A 56 -13.01 -8.07 -2.74
C PRO A 56 -11.64 -8.42 -2.14
N PRO A 57 -11.43 -8.26 -0.83
CA PRO A 57 -10.13 -8.47 -0.17
C PRO A 57 -9.48 -9.83 -0.42
N GLU A 58 -10.27 -10.88 -0.67
CA GLU A 58 -9.79 -12.24 -0.92
C GLU A 58 -8.99 -12.35 -2.22
N HIS A 59 -9.10 -11.37 -3.12
CA HIS A 59 -8.26 -11.25 -4.31
C HIS A 59 -6.84 -10.75 -3.97
N GLY A 60 -6.61 -10.32 -2.74
CA GLY A 60 -5.29 -10.02 -2.19
C GLY A 60 -4.61 -8.77 -2.72
N VAL A 61 -3.38 -8.58 -2.24
CA VAL A 61 -2.52 -7.42 -2.53
C VAL A 61 -1.20 -7.86 -3.13
N ILE A 62 -0.76 -7.19 -4.19
CA ILE A 62 0.58 -7.37 -4.75
C ILE A 62 1.49 -6.26 -4.26
N VAL A 63 2.62 -6.61 -3.65
CA VAL A 63 3.60 -5.66 -3.14
C VAL A 63 4.87 -5.74 -3.99
N GLY A 64 5.28 -4.60 -4.55
CA GLY A 64 6.56 -4.45 -5.24
C GLY A 64 7.38 -3.33 -4.63
N TYR A 65 8.66 -3.29 -4.98
CA TYR A 65 9.58 -2.31 -4.44
C TYR A 65 10.70 -2.01 -5.43
N ASP A 66 11.32 -0.84 -5.30
CA ASP A 66 12.47 -0.42 -6.10
C ASP A 66 13.81 -0.69 -5.38
N THR A 67 14.91 -0.18 -5.93
CA THR A 67 16.27 -0.41 -5.41
C THR A 67 16.67 0.52 -4.26
N ARG A 68 15.73 1.24 -3.63
CA ARG A 68 16.04 2.14 -2.51
C ARG A 68 16.45 1.36 -1.27
N PHE A 69 17.10 2.07 -0.34
CA PHE A 69 17.52 1.52 0.93
C PHE A 69 16.33 0.89 1.67
N MET A 70 16.49 -0.34 2.15
CA MET A 70 15.50 -1.11 2.89
C MET A 70 14.16 -1.36 2.18
N SER A 71 14.07 -1.14 0.87
CA SER A 71 12.82 -1.28 0.11
C SER A 71 12.20 -2.69 0.21
N ARG A 72 13.03 -3.75 0.24
CA ARG A 72 12.59 -5.15 0.43
C ARG A 72 12.03 -5.36 1.83
N GLU A 73 12.69 -4.83 2.85
CA GLU A 73 12.35 -4.97 4.25
C GLU A 73 11.02 -4.25 4.55
N PHE A 74 10.83 -3.04 4.02
CA PHE A 74 9.56 -2.33 4.11
C PHE A 74 8.44 -3.04 3.35
N ALA A 75 8.70 -3.56 2.16
CA ALA A 75 7.71 -4.35 1.41
C ALA A 75 7.30 -5.62 2.17
N THR A 76 8.28 -6.31 2.76
CA THR A 76 8.05 -7.52 3.55
C THR A 76 7.24 -7.22 4.79
N PHE A 77 7.62 -6.18 5.53
CA PHE A 77 6.90 -5.75 6.73
C PHE A 77 5.46 -5.32 6.42
N LEU A 78 5.26 -4.47 5.41
CA LEU A 78 3.92 -4.07 4.95
C LEU A 78 3.07 -5.29 4.56
N GLY A 79 3.67 -6.23 3.83
CA GLY A 79 2.98 -7.46 3.42
C GLY A 79 2.57 -8.34 4.62
N ARG A 80 3.41 -8.43 5.66
CA ARG A 80 3.07 -9.15 6.90
C ARG A 80 1.87 -8.53 7.59
N VAL A 81 1.86 -7.21 7.78
CA VAL A 81 0.73 -6.50 8.42
C VAL A 81 -0.58 -6.74 7.65
N ILE A 82 -0.56 -6.64 6.32
CA ILE A 82 -1.75 -6.92 5.50
C ILE A 82 -2.19 -8.38 5.64
N ARG A 83 -1.23 -9.32 5.62
CA ARG A 83 -1.53 -10.76 5.77
C ARG A 83 -2.14 -11.10 7.12
N SER A 84 -1.70 -10.46 8.21
CA SER A 84 -2.29 -10.62 9.55
C SER A 84 -3.74 -10.17 9.65
N ASN A 85 -4.25 -9.45 8.64
CA ASN A 85 -5.66 -9.09 8.51
C ASN A 85 -6.43 -10.06 7.60
N ASP A 86 -5.95 -11.30 7.40
CA ASP A 86 -6.54 -12.34 6.55
C ASP A 86 -6.72 -11.93 5.07
N ILE A 87 -5.80 -11.11 4.55
CA ILE A 87 -5.78 -10.69 3.14
C ILE A 87 -4.59 -11.37 2.45
N PRO A 88 -4.77 -12.10 1.34
CA PRO A 88 -3.66 -12.72 0.62
C PRO A 88 -2.64 -11.67 0.13
N VAL A 89 -1.35 -11.98 0.21
CA VAL A 89 -0.28 -11.06 -0.22
C VAL A 89 0.73 -11.80 -1.07
N TRP A 90 1.10 -11.20 -2.21
CA TRP A 90 2.26 -11.60 -3.01
C TRP A 90 3.28 -10.47 -3.01
N ILE A 91 4.52 -10.76 -2.63
CA ILE A 91 5.61 -9.79 -2.62
C ILE A 91 6.54 -10.14 -3.78
N ALA A 92 7.03 -9.14 -4.51
CA ALA A 92 8.04 -9.35 -5.54
C ALA A 92 9.32 -9.93 -4.93
N ASP A 93 9.89 -10.96 -5.57
CA ASP A 93 11.12 -11.60 -5.08
C ASP A 93 12.38 -10.73 -5.30
N GLU A 94 12.29 -9.76 -6.22
CA GLU A 94 13.35 -8.84 -6.63
C GLU A 94 12.77 -7.43 -6.90
N PRO A 95 13.60 -6.38 -6.96
CA PRO A 95 13.13 -5.05 -7.35
C PRO A 95 12.45 -5.04 -8.71
N VAL A 96 11.30 -4.36 -8.82
CA VAL A 96 10.51 -4.29 -10.06
C VAL A 96 10.20 -2.85 -10.45
N PRO A 97 10.08 -2.54 -11.76
CA PRO A 97 9.56 -1.24 -12.17
C PRO A 97 8.07 -1.14 -11.84
N THR A 98 7.61 0.07 -11.49
CA THR A 98 6.18 0.35 -11.23
C THR A 98 5.21 -0.22 -12.29
N PRO A 99 5.45 -0.11 -13.62
CA PRO A 99 4.57 -0.72 -14.62
C PRO A 99 4.48 -2.25 -14.54
N ALA A 100 5.53 -2.96 -14.08
CA ALA A 100 5.46 -4.41 -13.89
C ALA A 100 4.53 -4.78 -12.72
N LEU A 101 4.59 -4.01 -11.62
CA LEU A 101 3.64 -4.16 -10.52
C LEU A 101 2.21 -3.88 -10.99
N SER A 102 1.99 -2.77 -11.69
CA SER A 102 0.69 -2.38 -12.26
C SER A 102 0.11 -3.47 -13.16
N TYR A 103 0.93 -4.03 -14.05
CA TYR A 103 0.54 -5.14 -14.91
C TYR A 103 0.15 -6.37 -14.08
N ALA A 104 0.94 -6.73 -13.07
CA ALA A 104 0.65 -7.88 -12.21
C ALA A 104 -0.68 -7.74 -11.45
N VAL A 105 -1.05 -6.53 -11.03
CA VAL A 105 -2.34 -6.26 -10.36
C VAL A 105 -3.51 -6.60 -11.27
N VAL A 106 -3.43 -6.20 -12.54
CA VAL A 106 -4.48 -6.48 -13.53
C VAL A 106 -4.50 -7.96 -13.86
N GLU A 107 -3.33 -8.52 -14.23
CA GLU A 107 -3.16 -9.90 -14.70
C GLU A 107 -3.60 -10.93 -13.64
N ARG A 108 -3.24 -10.72 -12.38
CA ARG A 108 -3.59 -11.67 -11.29
C ARG A 108 -4.96 -11.43 -10.69
N GLY A 109 -5.70 -10.44 -11.20
CA GLY A 109 -7.01 -10.12 -10.64
C GLY A 109 -6.93 -9.62 -9.19
N ALA A 110 -5.86 -8.92 -8.79
CA ALA A 110 -5.65 -8.50 -7.41
C ALA A 110 -6.56 -7.34 -7.01
N ALA A 111 -6.88 -7.23 -5.71
CA ALA A 111 -7.70 -6.15 -5.17
C ALA A 111 -6.95 -4.81 -5.12
N CYS A 112 -5.63 -4.85 -4.93
CA CYS A 112 -4.77 -3.67 -4.90
C CYS A 112 -3.30 -4.06 -5.15
N GLY A 113 -2.49 -3.10 -5.56
CA GLY A 113 -1.05 -3.17 -5.56
C GLY A 113 -0.44 -2.07 -4.70
N VAL A 114 0.73 -2.36 -4.12
CA VAL A 114 1.51 -1.43 -3.32
C VAL A 114 2.93 -1.38 -3.85
N MET A 115 3.39 -0.19 -4.25
CA MET A 115 4.76 0.04 -4.69
C MET A 115 5.54 0.81 -3.63
N ILE A 116 6.59 0.21 -3.07
CA ILE A 116 7.58 0.91 -2.26
C ILE A 116 8.55 1.65 -3.20
N THR A 117 8.35 2.95 -3.35
CA THR A 117 9.19 3.82 -4.18
C THR A 117 8.85 5.28 -3.91
N SER A 118 9.86 6.16 -4.02
CA SER A 118 9.63 7.60 -4.21
C SER A 118 10.00 8.08 -5.62
N SER A 119 10.10 7.15 -6.58
CA SER A 119 10.37 7.40 -7.99
C SER A 119 11.67 8.18 -8.21
N HIS A 120 11.59 9.45 -8.58
CA HIS A 120 12.73 10.32 -8.90
C HIS A 120 13.20 11.17 -7.71
N ASN A 121 12.55 11.07 -6.54
CA ASN A 121 12.98 11.80 -5.37
C ASN A 121 14.43 11.41 -4.97
N PRO A 122 15.17 12.30 -4.27
CA PRO A 122 16.50 11.98 -3.76
C PRO A 122 16.57 10.67 -2.97
N TYR A 123 17.75 10.07 -2.87
CA TYR A 123 17.95 8.73 -2.30
C TYR A 123 17.47 8.59 -0.84
N GLN A 124 17.47 9.69 -0.08
CA GLN A 124 17.00 9.74 1.32
C GLN A 124 15.47 9.57 1.48
N TYR A 125 14.71 9.62 0.39
CA TYR A 125 13.26 9.45 0.40
C TYR A 125 12.85 8.02 0.05
N SER A 126 11.77 7.56 0.64
CA SER A 126 10.95 6.47 0.11
C SER A 126 9.47 6.89 0.09
N GLY A 127 8.62 5.97 -0.33
CA GLY A 127 7.19 6.23 -0.44
C GLY A 127 6.39 4.97 -0.68
N ILE A 128 5.08 5.09 -0.52
CA ILE A 128 4.10 4.05 -0.78
C ILE A 128 3.14 4.59 -1.84
N LYS A 129 3.08 3.91 -3.00
CA LYS A 129 2.08 4.18 -4.03
C LYS A 129 1.06 3.05 -4.06
N LEU A 130 -0.22 3.41 -4.08
CA LEU A 130 -1.32 2.46 -4.22
C LEU A 130 -1.72 2.34 -5.70
N LYS A 131 -2.01 1.11 -6.11
CA LYS A 131 -2.47 0.73 -7.45
C LYS A 131 -3.81 0.01 -7.30
N PRO A 132 -4.95 0.66 -7.57
CA PRO A 132 -6.25 -0.02 -7.53
C PRO A 132 -6.32 -1.13 -8.60
N GLU A 133 -7.44 -1.85 -8.65
CA GLU A 133 -7.66 -3.05 -9.48
C GLU A 133 -7.35 -2.85 -10.98
N PHE A 134 -7.56 -1.64 -11.48
CA PHE A 134 -7.30 -1.29 -12.87
C PHE A 134 -5.79 -1.06 -13.18
N GLY A 135 -4.92 -1.20 -12.18
CA GLY A 135 -3.46 -1.14 -12.31
C GLY A 135 -2.87 0.26 -12.48
N GLY A 136 -3.69 1.31 -12.60
CA GLY A 136 -3.20 2.69 -12.68
C GLY A 136 -2.83 3.28 -11.31
N SER A 137 -2.41 4.55 -11.29
CA SER A 137 -2.24 5.26 -10.01
C SER A 137 -3.59 5.48 -9.33
N ALA A 138 -3.62 5.27 -8.01
CA ALA A 138 -4.80 5.56 -7.22
C ALA A 138 -5.20 7.04 -7.37
N PRO A 139 -6.47 7.33 -7.71
CA PRO A 139 -6.93 8.71 -7.78
C PRO A 139 -7.11 9.30 -6.37
N PRO A 140 -7.12 10.63 -6.20
CA PRO A 140 -7.13 11.27 -4.88
C PRO A 140 -8.25 10.82 -3.96
N GLN A 141 -9.45 10.57 -4.49
CA GLN A 141 -10.59 10.06 -3.72
C GLN A 141 -10.34 8.66 -3.13
N PHE A 142 -9.53 7.83 -3.79
CA PHE A 142 -9.14 6.52 -3.28
C PHE A 142 -8.16 6.67 -2.11
N THR A 143 -7.09 7.45 -2.31
CA THR A 143 -6.07 7.65 -1.25
C THR A 143 -6.61 8.43 -0.07
N ALA A 144 -7.53 9.38 -0.28
CA ALA A 144 -8.17 10.13 0.80
C ALA A 144 -9.01 9.23 1.71
N VAL A 145 -9.67 8.21 1.15
CA VAL A 145 -10.44 7.25 1.97
C VAL A 145 -9.50 6.33 2.72
N VAL A 146 -8.41 5.86 2.12
CA VAL A 146 -7.36 5.12 2.85
C VAL A 146 -6.78 5.96 4.00
N GLU A 147 -6.55 7.25 3.77
CA GLU A 147 -6.05 8.18 4.79
C GLU A 147 -7.00 8.30 5.99
N GLN A 148 -8.32 8.17 5.80
CA GLN A 148 -9.31 8.18 6.90
C GLN A 148 -9.18 6.97 7.84
N PHE A 149 -8.58 5.88 7.39
CA PHE A 149 -8.32 4.69 8.21
C PHE A 149 -7.00 4.77 8.98
N LEU A 150 -6.20 5.83 8.81
CA LEU A 150 -4.96 5.99 9.58
C LEU A 150 -5.28 6.27 11.05
N SER A 151 -5.10 5.27 11.90
CA SER A 151 -5.12 5.44 13.35
C SER A 151 -3.81 6.06 13.87
N TYR A 152 -3.87 6.68 15.05
CA TYR A 152 -2.67 7.06 15.81
C TYR A 152 -2.08 5.88 16.59
N GLU A 153 -2.86 4.84 16.87
CA GLU A 153 -2.44 3.66 17.61
C GLU A 153 -2.22 2.49 16.64
N PHE A 154 -0.96 2.23 16.30
CA PHE A 154 -0.54 0.98 15.65
C PHE A 154 0.24 0.16 16.68
N GLN A 155 -0.26 -1.02 17.00
CA GLN A 155 0.44 -1.96 17.88
C GLN A 155 1.15 -2.99 17.01
N LEU A 156 2.48 -2.98 17.06
CA LEU A 156 3.27 -4.11 16.59
C LEU A 156 2.92 -5.31 17.46
N GLN A 157 2.23 -6.30 16.90
CA GLN A 157 2.26 -7.63 17.50
C GLN A 157 3.68 -8.14 17.33
N ALA A 158 4.40 -8.31 18.44
CA ALA A 158 5.69 -8.96 18.41
C ALA A 158 5.44 -10.42 17.98
N ASP A 159 6.02 -10.82 16.87
CA ASP A 159 6.10 -12.23 16.51
C ASP A 159 6.90 -12.92 17.63
N GLU A 160 6.26 -13.77 18.43
CA GLU A 160 7.00 -14.77 19.21
C GLU A 160 7.67 -15.69 18.18
N GLU A 161 9.00 -15.67 18.13
CA GLU A 161 9.79 -16.56 17.29
C GLU A 161 9.55 -18.02 17.76
N ASP A 162 8.91 -18.83 16.92
CA ASP A 162 8.94 -20.31 16.98
C ASP A 162 10.20 -20.87 16.29
#